data_AF-A0A4Q5XHV0-F1
#
_entry.id   AF-A0A4Q5XHV0-F1
#
_cell.length_a   1.000
_cell.length_b   1.000
_cell.length_c   1.000
_cell.angle_alpha   90.00
_cell.angle_beta   90.00
_cell.angle_gamma   90.00
#
_symmetry.space_group_name_H-M   'P 1'
#
loop_
_entity.id
_entity.type
_entity.pdbx_description
1 polymer ?
#
loop_
_entity_poly.entity_id
_entity_poly.type
_entity_poly.pdbx_seq_one_letter_code
_entity_poly.pdbx_strand_id
1 'polypeptide(L)'
;MLLRRLRAKLEDVLGEKLASSVVPLRREAAAAPTTAKVTTKQREPAPVVMYFERDRNQRLIDRVRELLTAERIPFQALDVSGDAATIAFVTREAGCEDDDLPIVFVAGAPVGGFNELVDWNVSGRLKTAVFGE
;
A
#
# COMPACT_ATOMS: atom_id res chain seq x y z
N MET A 1 4.83 10.53 -41.80
CA MET A 1 6.02 10.75 -40.95
C MET A 1 5.61 11.15 -39.51
N LEU A 2 4.76 10.35 -38.84
CA LEU A 2 4.31 10.66 -37.47
C LEU A 2 4.15 9.40 -36.60
N LEU A 3 4.75 8.28 -37.02
CA LEU A 3 4.66 6.98 -36.32
C LEU A 3 6.05 6.42 -35.93
N ARG A 4 7.12 7.20 -36.12
CA ARG A 4 8.49 6.81 -35.73
C ARG A 4 9.04 7.55 -34.51
N ARG A 5 8.30 8.51 -33.94
CA ARG A 5 8.73 9.27 -32.74
C ARG A 5 8.10 8.80 -31.42
N LEU A 6 7.07 7.95 -31.46
CA LEU A 6 6.42 7.45 -30.24
C LEU A 6 7.10 6.19 -29.66
N ARG A 7 7.98 5.53 -30.43
CA ARG A 7 8.67 4.31 -29.98
C ARG A 7 9.91 4.62 -29.13
N ALA A 8 10.65 5.69 -29.45
CA ALA A 8 11.87 6.06 -28.74
C ALA A 8 11.63 6.56 -27.30
N LYS A 9 10.43 7.08 -26.99
CA LYS A 9 10.11 7.60 -25.65
C LYS A 9 9.55 6.54 -24.70
N LEU A 10 9.25 5.34 -25.21
CA LEU A 10 8.74 4.21 -24.41
C LEU A 10 9.88 3.27 -23.96
N GLU A 11 11.02 3.24 -24.65
CA GLU A 11 12.18 2.40 -24.28
C GLU A 11 13.09 3.06 -23.23
N ASP A 12 13.07 4.39 -23.10
CA ASP A 12 13.87 5.16 -22.13
C ASP A 12 13.38 4.98 -20.68
N VAL A 13 12.06 4.78 -20.49
CA VAL A 13 11.44 4.68 -19.15
C VAL A 13 11.60 3.27 -18.55
N LEU A 14 11.87 2.25 -19.37
CA LEU A 14 12.01 0.85 -18.94
C LEU A 14 13.48 0.40 -18.78
N GLY A 15 14.46 1.23 -19.17
CA GLY A 15 15.89 0.88 -19.14
C GLY A 15 16.65 1.26 -17.86
N GLU A 16 16.13 2.16 -17.00
CA GLU A 16 16.95 2.82 -15.98
C GLU A 16 16.79 2.28 -14.54
N LYS A 17 16.18 1.11 -14.36
CA LYS A 17 15.92 0.54 -13.01
C LYS A 17 16.50 -0.85 -12.78
N LEU A 18 17.42 -1.31 -13.63
CA LEU A 18 18.15 -2.55 -13.41
C LEU A 18 19.65 -2.32 -13.62
N ALA A 19 20.42 -2.54 -12.56
CA ALA A 19 21.89 -2.49 -12.49
C ALA A 19 22.52 -1.10 -12.28
N SER A 20 22.79 -0.76 -11.02
CA SER A 20 24.17 -0.48 -10.58
C SER A 20 24.21 -0.21 -9.08
N SER A 21 24.68 -1.19 -8.30
CA SER A 21 25.76 -0.95 -7.33
C SER A 21 26.27 -2.31 -6.84
N VAL A 22 27.21 -2.87 -7.59
CA VAL A 22 28.16 -3.85 -7.06
C VAL A 22 29.32 -3.04 -6.51
N VAL A 23 29.52 -3.04 -5.19
CA VAL A 23 30.70 -2.44 -4.55
C VAL A 23 31.67 -3.56 -4.20
N PRO A 24 32.93 -3.55 -4.67
CA PRO A 24 33.93 -4.51 -4.22
C PRO A 24 34.62 -4.07 -2.91
N LEU A 25 35.03 -5.10 -2.15
CA LEU A 25 35.63 -5.14 -0.82
C LEU A 25 36.70 -4.06 -0.46
N ARG A 26 36.71 -3.66 0.82
CA ARG A 26 37.96 -3.45 1.58
C ARG A 26 37.79 -3.72 3.08
N ARG A 27 38.69 -4.53 3.65
CA ARG A 27 38.73 -5.00 5.05
C ARG A 27 39.18 -3.93 6.06
N GLU A 28 38.62 -4.05 7.26
CA GLU A 28 39.12 -3.74 8.62
C GLU A 28 39.85 -2.41 8.93
N ALA A 29 39.26 -1.59 9.82
CA ALA A 29 39.60 -1.49 11.25
C ALA A 29 39.14 -0.17 11.91
N ALA A 30 38.48 -0.30 13.07
CA ALA A 30 38.45 0.58 14.25
C ALA A 30 37.91 2.05 14.22
N ALA A 31 37.06 2.29 15.25
CA ALA A 31 36.83 3.54 16.01
C ALA A 31 35.82 4.59 15.51
N ALA A 32 34.61 4.53 16.10
CA ALA A 32 33.94 5.57 16.92
C ALA A 32 32.41 5.54 16.72
N PRO A 33 31.58 5.58 17.79
CA PRO A 33 30.14 5.68 17.64
C PRO A 33 29.79 7.14 17.36
N THR A 34 29.76 7.53 16.08
CA THR A 34 29.03 8.73 15.68
C THR A 34 27.55 8.42 15.84
N THR A 35 26.96 8.96 16.91
CA THR A 35 25.50 9.14 17.04
C THR A 35 25.02 10.01 15.88
N ALA A 36 24.78 9.37 14.73
CA ALA A 36 24.05 9.95 13.63
C ALA A 36 22.62 10.20 14.14
N LYS A 37 22.32 11.45 14.44
CA LYS A 37 20.97 11.91 14.75
C LYS A 37 20.14 11.68 13.49
N VAL A 38 19.34 10.61 13.50
CA VAL A 38 18.44 10.26 12.40
C VAL A 38 17.39 11.37 12.32
N THR A 39 17.59 12.32 11.42
CA THR A 39 16.57 13.29 11.07
C THR A 39 15.47 12.51 10.35
N THR A 40 14.42 12.15 11.09
CA THR A 40 13.23 11.49 10.54
C THR A 40 12.54 12.45 9.58
N LYS A 41 12.87 12.34 8.29
CA LYS A 41 12.10 12.97 7.22
C LYS A 41 10.65 12.51 7.41
N GLN A 42 9.74 13.44 7.70
CA GLN A 42 8.32 13.11 7.82
C GLN A 42 7.89 12.36 6.57
N ARG A 43 7.50 11.11 6.74
CA ARG A 43 7.07 10.23 5.67
C ARG A 43 5.64 10.59 5.35
N GLU A 44 5.35 10.79 4.07
CA GLU A 44 3.96 10.92 3.63
C GLU A 44 3.20 9.63 3.98
N PRO A 45 1.96 9.73 4.49
CA PRO A 45 1.19 8.55 4.85
C PRO A 45 1.04 7.59 3.67
N ALA A 46 1.19 6.31 3.93
CA ALA A 46 0.99 5.28 2.93
C ALA A 46 -0.48 5.27 2.46
N PRO A 47 -0.72 5.03 1.17
CA PRO A 47 -2.08 5.03 0.64
C PRO A 47 -2.88 3.88 1.23
N VAL A 48 -4.10 4.20 1.67
CA VAL A 48 -5.08 3.22 2.17
C VAL A 48 -6.27 3.19 1.22
N VAL A 49 -6.66 2.00 0.77
CA VAL A 49 -7.78 1.81 -0.16
C VAL A 49 -8.73 0.77 0.41
N MET A 50 -10.01 1.11 0.51
CA MET A 50 -11.09 0.19 0.86
C MET A 50 -11.88 -0.14 -0.41
N TYR A 51 -11.82 -1.40 -0.83
CA TYR A 51 -12.64 -1.92 -1.92
C TYR A 51 -13.95 -2.45 -1.35
N PHE A 52 -15.08 -2.05 -1.95
CA PHE A 52 -16.41 -2.48 -1.52
C PHE A 52 -17.35 -2.61 -2.73
N GLU A 53 -18.46 -3.32 -2.57
CA GLU A 53 -19.44 -3.53 -3.65
C GLU A 53 -20.79 -2.92 -3.27
N ARG A 54 -21.15 -1.78 -3.87
CA ARG A 54 -22.39 -1.01 -3.58
C ARG A 54 -22.65 -0.88 -2.07
N ASP A 55 -23.84 -1.32 -1.64
CA ASP A 55 -24.33 -1.42 -0.28
C ASP A 55 -24.27 -2.85 0.27
N ARG A 56 -23.62 -3.79 -0.45
CA ARG A 56 -23.36 -5.13 0.08
C ARG A 56 -22.49 -4.99 1.31
N ASN A 57 -22.91 -5.63 2.40
CA ASN A 57 -22.25 -5.51 3.70
C ASN A 57 -22.13 -4.05 4.19
N GLN A 58 -23.13 -3.19 3.94
CA GLN A 58 -23.15 -1.78 4.34
C GLN A 58 -22.70 -1.54 5.80
N ARG A 59 -23.13 -2.41 6.72
CA ARG A 59 -22.73 -2.32 8.14
C ARG A 59 -21.22 -2.45 8.34
N LEU A 60 -20.54 -3.32 7.59
CA LEU A 60 -19.09 -3.48 7.64
C LEU A 60 -18.38 -2.30 6.96
N ILE A 61 -18.91 -1.82 5.83
CA ILE A 61 -18.41 -0.61 5.15
C ILE A 61 -18.39 0.58 6.12
N ASP A 62 -19.50 0.81 6.82
CA ASP A 62 -19.61 1.92 7.76
C ASP A 62 -18.63 1.79 8.93
N ARG A 63 -18.47 0.57 9.46
CA ARG A 63 -17.50 0.31 10.54
C ARG A 63 -16.05 0.50 10.12
N VAL A 64 -15.67 0.07 8.92
CA VAL A 64 -14.32 0.31 8.37
C VAL A 64 -14.07 1.80 8.21
N ARG A 65 -15.04 2.54 7.64
CA ARG A 65 -14.95 4.00 7.48
C ARG A 65 -14.82 4.72 8.81
N GLU A 66 -15.63 4.32 9.80
CA GLU A 66 -15.60 4.88 11.15
C GLU A 66 -14.23 4.66 11.80
N LEU A 67 -13.69 3.43 11.75
CA LEU A 67 -12.38 3.11 12.31
C LEU A 67 -11.28 3.95 11.66
N LEU A 68 -11.19 3.97 10.32
CA LEU A 68 -10.15 4.72 9.61
C LEU A 68 -10.26 6.24 9.88
N THR A 69 -11.49 6.75 9.97
CA THR A 69 -11.75 8.17 10.28
C THR A 69 -11.38 8.50 11.73
N ALA A 70 -11.73 7.64 12.69
CA ALA A 70 -11.39 7.80 14.11
C ALA A 70 -9.86 7.83 14.32
N GLU A 71 -9.13 7.00 13.58
CA GLU A 71 -7.66 6.97 13.59
C GLU A 71 -7.01 8.08 12.76
N ARG A 72 -7.81 8.95 12.12
CA ARG A 72 -7.36 10.03 11.21
C ARG A 72 -6.49 9.52 10.06
N ILE A 73 -6.78 8.31 9.58
CA ILE A 73 -6.10 7.70 8.43
C ILE A 73 -6.81 8.16 7.16
N PRO A 74 -6.14 8.87 6.24
CA PRO A 74 -6.72 9.19 4.94
C PRO A 74 -6.86 7.91 4.11
N PHE A 75 -8.04 7.69 3.51
CA PHE A 75 -8.29 6.51 2.70
C PHE A 75 -9.16 6.83 1.48
N GLN A 76 -9.04 6.02 0.45
CA GLN A 76 -9.92 6.01 -0.72
C GLN A 76 -10.91 4.86 -0.59
N ALA A 77 -12.20 5.15 -0.74
CA ALA A 77 -13.23 4.12 -0.87
C ALA A 77 -13.51 3.90 -2.37
N LEU A 78 -13.33 2.68 -2.86
CA LEU A 78 -13.57 2.31 -4.26
C LEU A 78 -14.73 1.32 -4.35
N ASP A 79 -15.81 1.73 -5.00
CA ASP A 79 -16.89 0.82 -5.38
C ASP A 79 -16.44 0.00 -6.61
N VAL A 80 -16.36 -1.32 -6.46
CA VAL A 80 -15.91 -2.25 -7.52
C VAL A 80 -17.07 -2.89 -8.29
N SER A 81 -18.29 -2.40 -8.09
CA SER A 81 -19.49 -2.95 -8.70
C SER A 81 -19.43 -2.91 -10.23
N GLY A 82 -19.52 -4.09 -10.85
CA GLY A 82 -19.43 -4.23 -12.31
C GLY A 82 -18.01 -4.17 -12.85
N ASP A 83 -16.99 -4.04 -12.00
CA ASP A 83 -15.59 -4.18 -12.36
C ASP A 83 -15.04 -5.54 -11.93
N ALA A 84 -15.35 -6.56 -12.74
CA ALA A 84 -14.91 -7.93 -12.50
C ALA A 84 -13.38 -8.06 -12.46
N ALA A 85 -12.63 -7.17 -13.13
CA ALA A 85 -11.18 -7.21 -13.12
C ALA A 85 -10.62 -6.77 -11.76
N THR A 86 -11.19 -5.70 -11.18
CA THR A 86 -10.81 -5.25 -9.84
C THR A 86 -11.27 -6.23 -8.77
N ILE A 87 -12.47 -6.81 -8.87
CA ILE A 87 -12.92 -7.87 -7.95
C ILE A 87 -11.97 -9.08 -7.99
N ALA A 88 -11.59 -9.54 -9.19
CA ALA A 88 -10.63 -10.65 -9.35
C ALA A 88 -9.23 -10.30 -8.80
N PHE A 89 -8.81 -9.03 -8.88
CA PHE A 89 -7.57 -8.57 -8.26
C PHE A 89 -7.66 -8.67 -6.73
N VAL A 90 -8.73 -8.13 -6.13
CA VAL A 90 -8.90 -8.09 -4.66
C VAL A 90 -9.00 -9.50 -4.09
N THR A 91 -9.85 -10.36 -4.66
CA THR A 91 -10.03 -11.75 -4.20
C THR A 91 -8.74 -12.56 -4.30
N ARG A 92 -7.98 -12.42 -5.39
CA ARG A 92 -6.69 -13.08 -5.55
C ARG A 92 -5.64 -12.60 -4.56
N GLU A 93 -5.52 -11.29 -4.36
CA GLU A 93 -4.45 -10.72 -3.54
C GLU A 93 -4.74 -10.89 -2.04
N ALA A 94 -6.00 -10.67 -1.63
CA ALA A 94 -6.43 -10.79 -0.24
C ALA A 94 -6.81 -12.23 0.16
N GLY A 95 -6.94 -13.15 -0.80
CA GLY A 95 -7.34 -14.54 -0.55
C GLY A 95 -8.77 -14.66 -0.02
N CYS A 96 -9.68 -13.79 -0.46
CA CYS A 96 -11.07 -13.73 -0.03
C CYS A 96 -12.04 -14.02 -1.18
N GLU A 97 -13.30 -14.25 -0.87
CA GLU A 97 -14.39 -14.40 -1.85
C GLU A 97 -15.08 -13.04 -2.10
N ASP A 98 -15.92 -12.96 -3.14
CA ASP A 98 -16.64 -11.72 -3.49
C ASP A 98 -17.55 -11.25 -2.35
N ASP A 99 -18.12 -12.19 -1.60
CA ASP A 99 -19.03 -11.92 -0.47
C ASP A 99 -18.30 -11.40 0.79
N ASP A 100 -16.97 -11.47 0.81
CA ASP A 100 -16.13 -11.01 1.92
C ASP A 100 -15.79 -9.50 1.85
N LEU A 101 -16.12 -8.82 0.75
CA LEU A 101 -15.98 -7.37 0.66
C LEU A 101 -16.83 -6.68 1.76
N PRO A 102 -16.34 -5.62 2.41
CA PRO A 102 -15.21 -4.78 2.02
C PRO A 102 -13.84 -5.28 2.49
N ILE A 103 -12.81 -5.03 1.68
CA ILE A 103 -11.40 -5.34 1.99
C ILE A 103 -10.54 -4.07 1.95
N VAL A 104 -9.65 -3.94 2.93
CA VAL A 104 -8.71 -2.81 3.05
C VAL A 104 -7.31 -3.20 2.62
N PHE A 105 -6.67 -2.32 1.87
CA PHE A 105 -5.26 -2.39 1.47
C PHE A 105 -4.49 -1.20 2.04
N VAL A 106 -3.25 -1.44 2.43
CA VAL A 106 -2.29 -0.41 2.87
C VAL A 106 -1.02 -0.56 2.05
N ALA A 107 -0.60 0.49 1.34
CA ALA A 107 0.58 0.47 0.46
C ALA A 107 0.57 -0.67 -0.58
N GLY A 108 -0.61 -1.13 -1.01
CA GLY A 108 -0.77 -2.26 -1.93
C GLY A 108 -0.74 -3.64 -1.28
N ALA A 109 -0.51 -3.73 0.04
CA ALA A 109 -0.62 -4.99 0.78
C ALA A 109 -2.05 -5.16 1.35
N PRO A 110 -2.68 -6.34 1.20
CA PRO A 110 -3.98 -6.61 1.78
C PRO A 110 -3.87 -6.68 3.31
N VAL A 111 -4.71 -5.90 3.99
CA VAL A 111 -4.90 -6.01 5.45
C VAL A 111 -5.97 -7.06 5.73
N GLY A 112 -7.06 -7.06 4.95
CA GLY A 112 -8.21 -7.95 5.12
C GLY A 112 -9.52 -7.18 5.32
N GLY A 113 -10.48 -7.86 5.93
CA GLY A 113 -11.79 -7.29 6.25
C GLY A 113 -11.75 -6.48 7.55
N PHE A 114 -12.93 -6.26 8.13
CA PHE A 114 -13.06 -5.44 9.33
C PHE A 114 -12.33 -6.02 10.55
N ASN A 115 -12.36 -7.34 10.75
CA ASN A 115 -11.75 -7.97 11.93
C ASN A 115 -10.22 -7.85 11.88
N GLU A 116 -9.61 -8.15 10.74
CA GLU A 116 -8.16 -8.04 10.53
C GLU A 116 -7.70 -6.59 10.66
N LEU A 117 -8.51 -5.63 10.18
CA LEU A 117 -8.23 -4.21 10.35
C LEU A 117 -8.24 -3.78 11.83
N VAL A 118 -9.21 -4.27 12.61
CA VAL A 118 -9.26 -4.02 14.07
C VAL A 118 -8.03 -4.63 14.75
N ASP A 119 -7.65 -5.85 14.39
CA ASP A 119 -6.46 -6.51 14.95
C ASP A 119 -5.20 -5.69 14.68
N TRP A 120 -5.03 -5.19 13.45
CA TRP A 120 -3.91 -4.31 13.11
C TRP A 120 -3.96 -2.97 13.86
N ASN A 121 -5.15 -2.43 14.12
CA ASN A 121 -5.28 -1.19 14.87
C ASN A 121 -4.89 -1.39 16.35
N VAL A 122 -5.44 -2.42 16.99
CA VAL A 122 -5.17 -2.76 18.40
C VAL A 122 -3.70 -3.11 18.60
N SER A 123 -3.07 -3.78 17.64
CA SER A 123 -1.65 -4.12 17.72
C SER A 123 -0.71 -2.97 17.35
N GLY A 124 -1.23 -1.79 16.96
CA GLY A 124 -0.47 -0.65 16.46
C GLY A 124 0.11 -0.81 15.03
N ARG A 125 -0.01 -2.00 14.43
CA ARG A 125 0.54 -2.31 13.09
C ARG A 125 -0.05 -1.43 12.01
N LEU A 126 -1.31 -1.01 12.16
CA LEU A 126 -1.98 -0.14 11.21
C LEU A 126 -1.27 1.23 11.12
N LYS A 127 -1.02 1.87 12.26
CA LYS A 127 -0.32 3.17 12.30
C LYS A 127 1.13 3.05 11.85
N THR A 128 1.82 1.99 12.24
CA THR A 128 3.18 1.73 11.75
C THR A 128 3.21 1.53 10.23
N ALA A 129 2.23 0.82 9.66
CA ALA A 129 2.17 0.61 8.22
C ALA A 129 1.83 1.90 7.45
N VAL A 130 0.94 2.73 8.00
CA VAL A 130 0.50 3.98 7.34
C VAL A 130 1.52 5.10 7.53
N PHE A 131 1.95 5.37 8.76
CA PHE A 131 2.77 6.55 9.10
C PHE A 131 4.25 6.21 9.34
N GLY A 132 4.57 4.94 9.63
CA GLY A 132 5.93 4.53 9.99
C GLY A 132 6.31 4.78 11.45
N GLU A 133 5.30 4.93 12.33
CA GLU A 133 5.45 5.19 13.77
C GLU A 133 5.35 3.93 14.64
#